data_AF-A0A7Y5SBE7-F1
#
_entry.id   AF-A0A7Y5SBE7-F1
#
_cell.length_a   1.000
_cell.length_b   1.000
_cell.length_c   1.000
_cell.angle_alpha   90.00
_cell.angle_beta   90.00
_cell.angle_gamma   90.00
#
_symmetry.space_group_name_H-M   'P 1'
#
loop_
_entity.id
_entity.type
_entity.pdbx_description
1 polymer ?
#
loop_
_entity_poly.entity_id
_entity_poly.type
_entity_poly.pdbx_seq_one_letter_code
_entity_poly.pdbx_strand_id
1 'polypeptide(L)'
;MPRGGSTSIPKMQHHRASGRARVLLSGRHHYLGPWGSREAQAEYDRLIGEWIAGGRTLMVGAAGPLTVGELCDAYSRFALATFIKAGRPTSTVHKVNRAVYLLERAGFADHTVAHFTPPDLKRFQHWLAQHPKARWTRSTINEYVRTVIAMFRWAVGEGWVAETVHRALEAVGPLRKGRAIPGAPGP
;
A
#
# COMPACT_ATOMS: atom_id res chain seq x y z
N MET A 1 19.00 -20.03 -13.41
CA MET A 1 18.48 -21.16 -12.61
C MET A 1 17.06 -20.80 -12.14
N PRO A 2 15.98 -21.36 -12.72
CA PRO A 2 14.64 -21.17 -12.15
C PRO A 2 14.54 -22.01 -10.87
N ARG A 3 14.10 -21.41 -9.76
CA ARG A 3 13.90 -22.14 -8.49
C ARG A 3 12.75 -23.13 -8.68
N GLY A 4 12.98 -24.40 -8.35
CA GLY A 4 11.98 -25.47 -8.44
C GLY A 4 10.67 -25.08 -7.76
N GLY A 5 9.55 -25.31 -8.46
CA GLY A 5 8.23 -24.96 -7.99
C GLY A 5 7.95 -25.60 -6.63
N SER A 6 7.63 -24.78 -5.64
CA SER A 6 7.13 -25.25 -4.35
C SER A 6 5.87 -26.11 -4.57
N THR A 7 5.93 -27.39 -4.22
CA THR A 7 4.77 -28.29 -4.19
C THR A 7 3.77 -27.89 -3.09
N SER A 8 4.21 -27.08 -2.12
CA SER A 8 3.41 -26.61 -0.99
C SER A 8 2.41 -25.54 -1.42
N ILE A 9 1.17 -25.69 -0.95
CA ILE A 9 0.12 -24.67 -1.11
C ILE A 9 0.53 -23.42 -0.32
N PRO A 10 0.63 -22.25 -0.97
CA PRO A 10 0.97 -20.99 -0.29
C PRO A 10 -0.01 -20.67 0.83
N LYS A 11 0.50 -20.45 2.04
CA LYS A 11 -0.35 -20.20 3.21
C LYS A 11 -0.91 -18.78 3.20
N MET A 12 -2.16 -18.65 3.63
CA MET A 12 -2.74 -17.36 4.00
C MET A 12 -1.96 -16.75 5.18
N GLN A 13 -1.63 -15.47 5.08
CA GLN A 13 -0.83 -14.72 6.04
C GLN A 13 -1.62 -13.54 6.60
N HIS A 14 -1.41 -13.24 7.87
CA HIS A 14 -1.99 -12.07 8.51
C HIS A 14 -1.13 -10.84 8.29
N HIS A 15 -1.65 -9.88 7.55
CA HIS A 15 -1.11 -8.54 7.48
C HIS A 15 -1.53 -7.72 8.69
N ARG A 16 -0.68 -7.72 9.74
CA ARG A 16 -1.00 -7.12 11.05
C ARG A 16 -1.29 -5.62 11.01
N ALA A 17 -0.76 -4.88 10.03
CA ALA A 17 -0.97 -3.45 9.95
C ALA A 17 -2.42 -3.13 9.55
N SER A 18 -2.94 -3.76 8.49
CA SER A 18 -4.33 -3.56 8.05
C SER A 18 -5.33 -4.53 8.69
N GLY A 19 -4.88 -5.58 9.39
CA GLY A 19 -5.75 -6.62 9.96
C GLY A 19 -6.29 -7.59 8.90
N ARG A 20 -5.64 -7.69 7.73
CA ARG A 20 -6.16 -8.42 6.57
C ARG A 20 -5.45 -9.74 6.32
N ALA A 21 -6.17 -10.67 5.71
CA ALA A 21 -5.60 -11.84 5.11
C ALA A 21 -4.97 -11.51 3.75
N ARG A 22 -3.77 -12.03 3.52
CA ARG A 22 -3.10 -11.96 2.22
C ARG A 22 -2.40 -13.28 1.89
N VAL A 23 -2.19 -13.56 0.61
CA VAL A 23 -1.39 -14.69 0.14
C VAL A 23 -0.41 -14.21 -0.93
N LEU A 24 0.80 -14.79 -0.98
CA LEU A 24 1.77 -14.48 -2.03
C LEU A 24 1.65 -15.52 -3.14
N LEU A 25 1.16 -15.12 -4.32
CA LEU A 25 1.01 -15.98 -5.49
C LEU A 25 1.71 -15.35 -6.68
N SER A 26 2.47 -16.14 -7.45
CA SER A 26 3.20 -15.65 -8.64
C SER A 26 4.02 -14.38 -8.40
N GLY A 27 4.58 -14.20 -7.20
CA GLY A 27 5.39 -13.02 -6.81
C GLY A 27 4.60 -11.79 -6.34
N ARG A 28 3.26 -11.81 -6.41
CA ARG A 28 2.37 -10.73 -6.00
C ARG A 28 1.60 -11.10 -4.72
N HIS A 29 1.46 -10.13 -3.82
CA HIS A 29 0.55 -10.29 -2.68
C HIS A 29 -0.87 -10.05 -3.17
N HIS A 30 -1.78 -10.96 -2.83
CA HIS A 30 -3.22 -10.85 -3.06
C HIS A 30 -3.90 -10.70 -1.71
N TYR A 31 -4.65 -9.61 -1.53
CA TYR A 31 -5.43 -9.39 -0.31
C TYR A 31 -6.81 -10.03 -0.44
N LEU A 32 -7.18 -10.77 0.59
CA LEU A 32 -8.32 -11.70 0.57
C LEU A 32 -9.54 -11.12 1.31
N GLY A 33 -9.32 -10.11 2.15
CA GLY A 33 -10.35 -9.57 3.05
C GLY A 33 -9.86 -9.48 4.51
N PRO A 34 -10.76 -9.23 5.46
CA PRO A 34 -10.42 -9.20 6.89
C PRO A 34 -9.84 -10.54 7.36
N TRP A 35 -8.79 -10.52 8.17
CA TRP A 35 -8.17 -11.73 8.69
C TRP A 35 -9.16 -12.55 9.54
N GLY A 36 -9.20 -13.87 9.30
CA GLY A 36 -10.09 -14.78 10.02
C GLY A 36 -11.57 -14.71 9.61
N SER A 37 -11.91 -13.93 8.57
CA SER A 37 -13.27 -13.89 8.03
C SER A 37 -13.56 -15.05 7.08
N ARG A 38 -14.84 -15.41 6.95
CA ARG A 38 -15.29 -16.40 5.94
C ARG A 38 -15.06 -15.91 4.51
N GLU A 39 -15.19 -14.61 4.29
CA GLU A 39 -14.90 -13.97 2.99
C GLU A 39 -13.44 -14.17 2.59
N ALA A 40 -12.51 -13.94 3.52
CA ALA A 40 -11.09 -14.17 3.26
C ALA A 40 -10.76 -15.64 2.97
N GLN A 41 -11.43 -16.58 3.64
CA GLN A 41 -11.25 -18.00 3.38
C GLN A 41 -11.81 -18.38 2.00
N ALA A 42 -12.99 -17.90 1.64
CA ALA A 42 -13.59 -18.16 0.32
C ALA A 42 -12.72 -17.60 -0.82
N GLU A 43 -12.20 -16.38 -0.67
CA GLU A 43 -11.32 -15.77 -1.66
C GLU A 43 -9.96 -16.49 -1.74
N TYR A 44 -9.44 -16.97 -0.61
CA TYR A 44 -8.25 -17.82 -0.58
C TYR A 44 -8.46 -19.11 -1.36
N ASP A 45 -9.57 -19.82 -1.09
CA ASP A 45 -9.87 -21.09 -1.75
C ASP A 45 -10.08 -20.89 -3.26
N ARG A 46 -10.74 -19.79 -3.66
CA ARG A 46 -10.88 -19.40 -5.07
C ARG A 46 -9.54 -19.18 -5.76
N LEU A 47 -8.70 -18.29 -5.20
CA LEU A 47 -7.40 -17.94 -5.80
C LEU A 47 -6.41 -19.10 -5.82
N ILE A 48 -6.41 -19.95 -4.79
CA ILE A 48 -5.59 -21.16 -4.76
C ILE A 48 -6.08 -22.15 -5.82
N GLY A 49 -7.40 -22.32 -5.97
CA GLY A 49 -7.99 -23.15 -7.04
C GLY A 49 -7.56 -22.69 -8.43
N GLU A 50 -7.69 -21.39 -8.72
CA GLU A 50 -7.26 -20.79 -10.00
C GLU A 50 -5.75 -20.92 -10.21
N TRP A 51 -4.95 -20.68 -9.18
CA TRP A 51 -3.49 -20.82 -9.25
C TRP A 51 -3.05 -22.26 -9.54
N ILE A 52 -3.69 -23.25 -8.90
CA ILE A 52 -3.42 -24.67 -9.16
C ILE A 52 -3.84 -25.05 -10.58
N ALA A 53 -5.05 -24.66 -11.00
CA ALA A 53 -5.57 -24.93 -12.34
C ALA A 53 -4.72 -24.30 -13.45
N GLY A 54 -4.17 -23.10 -13.20
CA GLY A 54 -3.23 -22.40 -14.08
C GLY A 54 -1.80 -22.93 -14.04
N GLY A 55 -1.56 -24.14 -13.51
CA GLY A 55 -0.23 -24.74 -13.46
C GLY A 55 0.71 -24.03 -12.48
N ARG A 56 0.20 -23.59 -11.33
CA ARG A 56 0.91 -22.79 -10.32
C ARG A 56 1.32 -21.41 -10.83
N THR A 57 0.51 -20.86 -11.73
CA THR A 57 0.61 -19.48 -12.22
C THR A 57 -0.79 -18.87 -12.22
N LEU A 58 -0.96 -17.68 -11.65
CA LEU A 58 -2.14 -16.86 -11.92
C LEU A 58 -1.89 -16.11 -13.22
N MET A 59 -2.83 -16.18 -14.17
CA MET A 59 -2.78 -15.32 -15.35
C MET A 59 -2.78 -13.85 -14.91
N VAL A 60 -1.95 -13.04 -15.56
CA VAL A 60 -1.92 -11.59 -15.36
C VAL A 60 -3.31 -11.06 -15.73
N GLY A 61 -4.07 -10.58 -14.74
CA GLY A 61 -5.46 -10.11 -14.91
C GLY A 61 -6.54 -10.96 -14.23
N ALA A 62 -6.23 -12.18 -13.77
CA ALA A 62 -7.12 -12.98 -12.92
C ALA A 62 -7.13 -12.46 -11.46
N ALA A 63 -6.08 -11.74 -11.08
CA ALA A 63 -6.05 -10.97 -9.86
C ALA A 63 -7.00 -9.78 -9.98
N GLY A 64 -7.90 -9.61 -9.01
CA GLY A 64 -8.78 -8.45 -8.93
C GLY A 64 -8.05 -7.10 -8.98
N PRO A 65 -8.80 -5.98 -8.97
CA PRO A 65 -8.23 -4.64 -9.10
C PRO A 65 -7.12 -4.41 -8.05
N LEU A 66 -5.97 -3.88 -8.50
CA LEU A 66 -4.82 -3.60 -7.64
C LEU A 66 -5.26 -2.72 -6.47
N THR A 67 -4.98 -3.16 -5.24
CA THR A 67 -5.32 -2.39 -4.04
C THR A 67 -4.15 -1.52 -3.60
N VAL A 68 -4.45 -0.49 -2.81
CA VAL A 68 -3.41 0.37 -2.21
C VAL A 68 -2.51 -0.42 -1.28
N GLY A 69 -3.02 -1.41 -0.53
CA GLY A 69 -2.20 -2.29 0.30
C GLY A 69 -1.21 -3.12 -0.50
N GLU A 70 -1.63 -3.66 -1.65
CA GLU A 70 -0.73 -4.38 -2.57
C GLU A 70 0.34 -3.46 -3.14
N LEU A 71 -0.03 -2.21 -3.45
CA LEU A 71 0.90 -1.21 -3.91
C LEU A 71 1.90 -0.81 -2.81
N CYS A 72 1.46 -0.65 -1.56
CA CYS A 72 2.31 -0.41 -0.39
C CYS A 72 3.35 -1.51 -0.20
N ASP A 73 2.94 -2.77 -0.27
CA ASP A 73 3.82 -3.93 -0.17
C ASP A 73 4.84 -3.96 -1.32
N ALA A 74 4.39 -3.72 -2.54
CA ALA A 74 5.27 -3.69 -3.71
C ALA A 74 6.30 -2.56 -3.62
N TYR A 75 5.87 -1.36 -3.23
CA TYR A 75 6.75 -0.19 -3.11
C TYR A 75 7.73 -0.31 -1.95
N SER A 76 7.34 -0.92 -0.83
CA SER A 76 8.26 -1.20 0.29
C SER A 76 9.41 -2.12 -0.14
N ARG A 77 9.11 -3.15 -0.94
CA ARG A 77 10.12 -4.06 -1.51
C ARG A 77 11.03 -3.34 -2.50
N PHE A 78 10.46 -2.52 -3.37
CA PHE A 78 11.23 -1.67 -4.28
C PHE A 78 12.19 -0.73 -3.53
N ALA A 79 11.70 -0.06 -2.49
CA ALA A 79 12.50 0.87 -1.69
C ALA A 79 13.68 0.16 -1.00
N LEU A 80 13.45 -1.02 -0.42
CA LEU A 80 14.49 -1.81 0.23
C LEU A 80 15.59 -2.25 -0.77
N ALA A 81 15.20 -2.63 -1.99
CA ALA A 81 16.13 -3.04 -3.03
C ALA A 81 16.91 -1.86 -3.66
N THR A 82 16.29 -0.68 -3.72
CA THR A 82 16.84 0.47 -4.47
C THR A 82 17.67 1.40 -3.59
N PHE A 83 17.20 1.73 -2.39
CA PHE A 83 17.82 2.76 -1.56
C PHE A 83 18.88 2.19 -0.62
N ILE A 84 19.92 1.60 -1.22
CA ILE A 84 21.07 0.99 -0.53
C ILE A 84 22.28 1.92 -0.67
N LYS A 85 22.95 2.23 0.45
CA LYS A 85 24.23 2.97 0.47
C LYS A 85 25.23 2.16 1.31
N ALA A 86 26.38 1.85 0.73
CA ALA A 86 27.41 1.01 1.36
C ALA A 86 26.87 -0.33 1.91
N GLY A 87 26.01 -1.01 1.12
CA GLY A 87 25.41 -2.29 1.48
C GLY A 87 24.33 -2.22 2.57
N ARG A 88 23.94 -1.03 3.04
CA ARG A 88 22.88 -0.85 4.05
C ARG A 88 21.70 -0.04 3.51
N PRO A 89 20.45 -0.38 3.89
CA PRO A 89 19.30 0.46 3.62
C PRO A 89 19.50 1.88 4.17
N THR A 90 19.18 2.88 3.36
CA THR A 90 19.25 4.29 3.79
C THR A 90 18.06 4.66 4.67
N SER A 91 18.13 5.82 5.33
CA SER A 91 17.02 6.39 6.10
C SER A 91 15.75 6.63 5.26
N THR A 92 15.88 6.74 3.93
CA THR A 92 14.76 6.78 2.98
C THR A 92 13.87 5.54 3.09
N VAL A 93 14.46 4.34 3.26
CA VAL A 93 13.69 3.09 3.42
C VAL A 93 12.83 3.14 4.67
N HIS A 94 13.37 3.64 5.79
CA HIS A 94 12.60 3.80 7.03
C HIS A 94 11.43 4.79 6.84
N LYS A 95 11.63 5.88 6.10
CA LYS A 95 10.57 6.86 5.80
C LYS A 95 9.48 6.27 4.92
N VAL A 96 9.86 5.54 3.87
CA VAL A 96 8.92 4.85 2.98
C VAL A 96 8.08 3.86 3.78
N ASN A 97 8.74 2.95 4.50
CA ASN A 97 8.05 1.94 5.31
C ASN A 97 7.14 2.57 6.37
N ARG A 98 7.53 3.73 6.92
CA ARG A 98 6.67 4.45 7.87
C ARG A 98 5.44 5.06 7.18
N ALA A 99 5.61 5.69 6.03
CA ALA A 99 4.51 6.34 5.30
C ALA A 99 3.45 5.32 4.85
N VAL A 100 3.88 4.21 4.23
CA VAL A 100 2.98 3.14 3.77
C VAL A 100 2.27 2.46 4.94
N TYR A 101 2.97 2.19 6.04
CA TYR A 101 2.36 1.66 7.27
C TYR A 101 1.27 2.60 7.80
N LEU A 102 1.54 3.90 7.84
CA LEU A 102 0.56 4.88 8.31
C LEU A 102 -0.65 4.97 7.38
N LEU A 103 -0.45 4.86 6.06
CA LEU A 103 -1.53 4.85 5.08
C LEU A 103 -2.45 3.64 5.27
N GLU A 104 -1.88 2.47 5.52
CA GLU A 104 -2.66 1.26 5.82
C GLU A 104 -3.42 1.37 7.14
N ARG A 105 -2.78 1.92 8.18
CA ARG A 105 -3.41 2.17 9.50
C ARG A 105 -4.52 3.21 9.45
N ALA A 106 -4.47 4.11 8.48
CA ALA A 106 -5.54 5.06 8.21
C ALA A 106 -6.75 4.42 7.47
N GLY A 107 -6.68 3.13 7.13
CA GLY A 107 -7.80 2.37 6.55
C GLY A 107 -7.83 2.35 5.03
N PHE A 108 -6.80 2.85 4.34
CA PHE A 108 -6.81 2.94 2.88
C PHE A 108 -6.33 1.69 2.16
N ALA A 109 -5.89 0.64 2.86
CA ALA A 109 -5.35 -0.58 2.26
C ALA A 109 -6.34 -1.26 1.29
N ASP A 110 -7.64 -1.06 1.49
CA ASP A 110 -8.73 -1.76 0.80
C ASP A 110 -9.21 -1.02 -0.43
N HIS A 111 -8.82 0.25 -0.57
CA HIS A 111 -9.15 1.02 -1.75
C HIS A 111 -8.41 0.41 -2.94
N THR A 112 -9.13 0.27 -4.05
CA THR A 112 -8.45 0.03 -5.32
C THR A 112 -7.64 1.28 -5.67
N VAL A 113 -6.49 1.10 -6.30
CA VAL A 113 -5.65 2.24 -6.73
C VAL A 113 -6.41 3.20 -7.64
N ALA A 114 -7.36 2.68 -8.43
CA ALA A 114 -8.22 3.47 -9.30
C ALA A 114 -9.26 4.32 -8.54
N HIS A 115 -9.70 3.87 -7.36
CA HIS A 115 -10.64 4.59 -6.50
C HIS A 115 -9.96 5.38 -5.37
N PHE A 116 -8.63 5.41 -5.33
CA PHE A 116 -7.90 6.26 -4.40
C PHE A 116 -7.76 7.67 -4.99
N THR A 117 -8.51 8.62 -4.43
CA THR A 117 -8.77 9.94 -5.00
C THR A 117 -8.16 11.08 -4.17
N PRO A 118 -8.14 12.33 -4.67
CA PRO A 118 -7.63 13.48 -3.91
C PRO A 118 -8.32 13.70 -2.53
N PRO A 119 -9.64 13.49 -2.37
CA PRO A 119 -10.29 13.45 -1.06
C PRO A 119 -9.70 12.41 -0.10
N ASP A 120 -9.33 11.22 -0.57
CA ASP A 120 -8.69 10.18 0.25
C ASP A 120 -7.34 10.64 0.78
N LEU A 121 -6.52 11.24 -0.09
CA LEU A 121 -5.23 11.76 0.32
C LEU A 121 -5.36 12.92 1.32
N LYS A 122 -6.39 13.77 1.17
CA LYS A 122 -6.73 14.80 2.18
C LYS A 122 -7.20 14.16 3.49
N ARG A 123 -8.00 13.10 3.46
CA ARG A 123 -8.40 12.35 4.66
C ARG A 123 -7.18 11.78 5.37
N PHE A 124 -6.22 11.23 4.63
CA PHE A 124 -4.95 10.78 5.18
C PHE A 124 -4.15 11.92 5.85
N GLN A 125 -4.07 13.12 5.23
CA GLN A 125 -3.45 14.29 5.85
C GLN A 125 -4.09 14.67 7.19
N HIS A 126 -5.42 14.70 7.26
CA HIS A 126 -6.16 15.03 8.48
C HIS A 126 -5.95 13.96 9.55
N TRP A 127 -6.00 12.68 9.16
CA TRP A 127 -5.75 11.56 10.05
C TRP A 127 -4.35 11.62 10.67
N LEU A 128 -3.31 11.96 9.88
CA LEU A 128 -1.96 12.17 10.40
C LEU A 128 -1.90 13.33 11.40
N ALA A 129 -2.59 14.44 11.11
CA ALA A 129 -2.57 15.61 11.98
C ALA A 129 -3.31 15.41 13.31
N GLN A 130 -4.38 14.59 13.30
CA GLN A 130 -5.22 14.31 14.46
C GLN A 130 -4.83 13.00 15.16
N HIS A 131 -3.68 12.42 14.81
CA HIS A 131 -3.31 11.09 15.29
C HIS A 131 -3.18 11.07 16.83
N PRO A 132 -3.89 10.16 17.54
CA PRO A 132 -4.04 10.25 18.99
C PRO A 132 -2.74 10.05 19.76
N LYS A 133 -1.81 9.26 19.20
CA LYS A 133 -0.56 8.85 19.86
C LYS A 133 0.69 9.58 19.39
N ALA A 134 0.60 10.36 18.31
CA ALA A 134 1.79 10.92 17.67
C ALA A 134 1.48 12.31 17.13
N ARG A 135 2.34 13.28 17.44
CA ARG A 135 2.25 14.64 16.91
C ARG A 135 3.42 14.86 15.96
N TRP A 136 3.15 14.80 14.67
CA TRP A 136 4.17 15.08 13.65
C TRP A 136 4.18 16.56 13.29
N THR A 137 5.36 17.06 12.95
CA THR A 137 5.47 18.39 12.37
C THR A 137 4.80 18.42 11.01
N ARG A 138 4.36 19.61 10.58
CA ARG A 138 3.83 19.84 9.22
C ARG A 138 4.78 19.34 8.14
N SER A 139 6.08 19.55 8.33
CA SER A 139 7.11 19.11 7.38
C SER A 139 7.10 17.59 7.21
N THR A 140 7.02 16.86 8.33
CA THR A 140 6.93 15.40 8.37
C THR A 140 5.63 14.89 7.74
N ILE A 141 4.48 15.52 8.01
CA ILE A 141 3.21 15.14 7.37
C ILE A 141 3.32 15.32 5.85
N ASN A 142 3.82 16.47 5.40
CA ASN A 142 4.03 16.73 3.97
C ASN A 142 5.05 15.77 3.34
N GLU A 143 6.05 15.30 4.10
CA GLU A 143 6.99 14.28 3.65
C GLU A 143 6.32 12.90 3.47
N TYR A 144 5.45 12.47 4.39
CA TYR A 144 4.69 11.23 4.23
C TYR A 144 3.73 11.32 3.04
N VAL A 145 3.02 12.43 2.88
CA VAL A 145 2.12 12.64 1.72
C VAL A 145 2.90 12.58 0.41
N ARG A 146 4.05 13.25 0.33
CA ARG A 146 4.91 13.20 -0.87
C ARG A 146 5.44 11.80 -1.14
N THR A 147 5.73 11.03 -0.11
CA THR A 147 6.10 9.62 -0.24
C THR A 147 4.97 8.79 -0.85
N VAL A 148 3.73 9.01 -0.43
CA VAL A 148 2.55 8.35 -1.02
C VAL A 148 2.38 8.77 -2.48
N ILE A 149 2.47 10.05 -2.82
CA ILE A 149 2.39 10.50 -4.22
C ILE A 149 3.51 9.87 -5.07
N ALA A 150 4.75 9.82 -4.55
CA ALA A 150 5.88 9.20 -5.22
C ALA A 150 5.68 7.69 -5.47
N MET A 151 5.00 6.98 -4.56
CA MET A 151 4.61 5.59 -4.75
C MET A 151 3.65 5.43 -5.93
N PHE A 152 2.63 6.29 -6.05
CA PHE A 152 1.72 6.28 -7.21
C PHE A 152 2.45 6.64 -8.50
N ARG A 153 3.39 7.59 -8.46
CA ARG A 153 4.25 7.92 -9.61
C ARG A 153 5.07 6.74 -10.08
N TRP A 154 5.68 6.01 -9.14
CA TRP A 154 6.42 4.79 -9.44
C TRP A 154 5.51 3.74 -10.08
N ALA A 155 4.30 3.54 -9.54
CA ALA A 155 3.33 2.59 -10.09
C ALA A 155 2.88 2.93 -11.53
N VAL A 156 2.83 4.23 -11.89
CA VAL A 156 2.61 4.67 -13.28
C VAL A 156 3.78 4.24 -14.16
N GLY A 157 5.02 4.39 -13.69
CA GLY A 157 6.22 3.93 -14.40
C GLY A 157 6.28 2.41 -14.61
N GLU A 158 5.73 1.64 -13.68
CA GLU A 158 5.58 0.17 -13.81
C GLU A 158 4.37 -0.25 -14.68
N GLY A 159 3.56 0.71 -15.13
CA GLY A 159 2.35 0.45 -15.93
C GLY A 159 1.17 -0.14 -15.14
N TRP A 160 1.18 -0.04 -13.80
CA TRP A 160 0.15 -0.62 -12.93
C TRP A 160 -1.01 0.35 -12.63
N VAL A 161 -0.75 1.65 -12.75
CA VAL A 161 -1.69 2.72 -12.43
C VAL A 161 -1.75 3.70 -13.60
N ALA A 162 -2.95 4.18 -13.94
CA ALA A 162 -3.12 5.20 -14.95
C ALA A 162 -2.51 6.54 -14.51
N GLU A 163 -1.88 7.28 -15.44
CA GLU A 163 -1.25 8.57 -15.16
C GLU A 163 -2.24 9.59 -14.55
N THR A 164 -3.51 9.54 -14.97
CA THR A 164 -4.57 10.42 -14.48
C THR A 164 -4.77 10.33 -12.97
N VAL A 165 -4.60 9.14 -12.38
CA VAL A 165 -4.70 8.93 -10.92
C VAL A 165 -3.56 9.68 -10.22
N HIS A 166 -2.32 9.49 -10.67
CA HIS A 166 -1.16 10.19 -10.11
C HIS A 166 -1.30 11.71 -10.24
N ARG A 167 -1.63 12.23 -11.43
CA ARG A 167 -1.81 13.68 -11.65
C ARG A 167 -2.88 14.28 -10.74
N ALA A 168 -3.99 13.56 -10.53
CA ALA A 168 -5.03 13.99 -9.61
C ALA A 168 -4.51 14.09 -8.16
N LEU A 169 -3.74 13.11 -7.69
CA LEU A 169 -3.15 13.11 -6.35
C LEU A 169 -2.10 14.21 -6.17
N GLU A 170 -1.31 14.49 -7.20
CA GLU A 170 -0.29 15.56 -7.21
C GLU A 170 -0.90 16.96 -7.05
N ALA A 171 -2.15 17.15 -7.51
CA ALA A 171 -2.88 18.40 -7.30
C ALA A 171 -3.25 18.67 -5.83
N VAL A 172 -3.11 17.69 -4.93
CA VAL A 172 -3.33 17.87 -3.49
C VAL A 172 -2.18 18.68 -2.90
N GLY A 173 -2.45 19.96 -2.63
CA GLY A 173 -1.49 20.87 -2.02
C GLY A 173 -1.01 20.42 -0.62
N PRO A 174 0.20 20.85 -0.22
CA PRO A 174 0.72 20.57 1.13
C PRO A 174 -0.07 21.33 2.20
N LEU A 175 0.00 20.85 3.44
CA LEU A 175 -0.46 21.62 4.60
C LEU A 175 0.35 22.94 4.68
N ARG A 176 -0.34 24.08 4.75
CA ARG A 176 0.24 25.45 4.76
C ARG A 176 0.38 26.01 6.18
N LYS A 177 1.32 26.94 6.39
CA LYS A 177 1.51 27.66 7.68
C LYS A 177 0.29 28.55 7.96
N GLY A 178 -0.22 28.56 9.19
CA GLY A 178 -1.25 29.49 9.65
C GLY A 178 -2.69 29.19 9.21
N ARG A 179 -2.94 28.10 8.48
CA ARG A 179 -4.30 27.63 8.19
C ARG A 179 -4.64 26.52 9.18
N ALA A 180 -5.64 26.76 10.02
CA ALA A 180 -6.14 25.74 10.93
C ALA A 180 -6.56 24.50 10.12
N ILE A 181 -6.18 23.32 10.61
CA ILE A 181 -6.72 22.06 10.12
C ILE A 181 -8.16 22.04 10.64
N PRO A 182 -9.19 21.97 9.78
CA PRO A 182 -10.57 21.88 10.26
C PRO A 182 -10.67 20.71 11.27
N GLY A 183 -11.00 21.02 12.53
CA GLY A 183 -11.13 20.04 13.61
C GLY A 183 -9.93 19.84 14.55
N ALA A 184 -8.84 20.63 14.45
CA ALA A 184 -7.88 20.69 15.55
C ALA A 184 -8.44 21.58 16.67
N PRO A 185 -8.50 21.13 17.95
CA PRO A 185 -8.68 22.06 19.05
C PRO A 185 -7.51 23.06 19.01
N GLY A 186 -7.84 24.35 19.05
CA GLY A 186 -6.86 25.43 19.13
C GLY A 186 -6.00 25.32 20.40
N PRO A 187 -4.90 26.08 20.48
CA PRO A 187 -4.00 26.06 21.63
C PRO A 187 -4.73 26.33 22.95
#